data_AF-A0AAW0BBI9-F1
#
_entry.id   AF-A0AAW0BBI9-F1
#
_cell.length_a   1.000
_cell.length_b   1.000
_cell.length_c   1.000
_cell.angle_alpha   90.00
_cell.angle_beta   90.00
_cell.angle_gamma   90.00
#
_symmetry.space_group_name_H-M   'P 1'
#
loop_
_entity.id
_entity.type
_entity.pdbx_description
1 polymer ?
#
loop_
_entity_poly.entity_id
_entity_poly.type
_entity_poly.pdbx_seq_one_letter_code
_entity_poly.pdbx_strand_id
1 'polypeptide(L)'
;MSSSVLLFTLLTSFAVVFGHPHTHLEFRATPQVYGHCLNSNEIALTFDDGPFQYLRSISDQFTAAGAKATFFFNGNNWDCIYNPDRISDIQYAYAAGHMLASHSWSHPDLSTLSRTEIHDSLYRMEEAFSRIVGIKPAFLRPPYGNYNEDVRSVAAARGQSLALWDWDTGDADGNTTAQSKALLDDIANAKVKNANVLSHEVKENTATELVPYALDLFKRKGYKLVTIAQCLGVEPYNAIGVRQQPSSTWTCNGAPAPGAACGGSIPCQTGTPVFSSAPSTPSNPPSDGARLIKPKASSSTCLTAPTNANGGAVVVSPCNGSASQSWKQIGQVFVVYGNMCLDVTKGSTANGTKMQIWSCNPVSPNANKLFTVTSSKQIQWVGQGKCLDLTDGSLKSGNKIQTWSCVNGNNNQAWNIV
;
A
#
# COMPACT_ATOMS: atom_id res chain seq x y z
N MET A 1 69.26 -55.07 -36.30
CA MET A 1 68.15 -55.34 -37.25
C MET A 1 66.90 -54.73 -36.65
N SER A 2 66.36 -53.72 -37.32
CA SER A 2 65.23 -52.91 -36.87
C SER A 2 63.92 -53.70 -36.87
N SER A 3 63.12 -53.56 -35.83
CA SER A 3 61.68 -53.80 -35.89
C SER A 3 60.95 -52.68 -35.15
N SER A 4 60.35 -51.81 -35.94
CA SER A 4 59.44 -50.75 -35.52
C SER A 4 58.12 -51.34 -35.06
N VAL A 5 57.66 -50.97 -33.87
CA VAL A 5 56.28 -51.21 -33.41
C VAL A 5 55.63 -49.83 -33.21
N LEU A 6 54.67 -49.51 -34.08
CA LEU A 6 53.78 -48.36 -33.92
C LEU A 6 52.83 -48.60 -32.75
N LEU A 7 52.82 -47.69 -31.78
CA LEU A 7 51.86 -47.67 -30.68
C LEU A 7 50.70 -46.74 -31.07
N PHE A 8 49.51 -47.30 -31.32
CA PHE A 8 48.27 -46.54 -31.48
C PHE A 8 47.74 -46.15 -30.08
N THR A 9 47.84 -44.88 -29.72
CA THR A 9 47.16 -44.32 -28.54
C THR A 9 45.71 -43.98 -28.87
N LEU A 10 44.78 -44.74 -28.28
CA LEU A 10 43.35 -44.47 -28.29
C LEU A 10 43.05 -43.23 -27.41
N LEU A 11 42.55 -42.13 -28.00
CA LEU A 11 41.98 -41.03 -27.24
C LEU A 11 40.56 -41.42 -26.78
N THR A 12 40.40 -41.73 -25.49
CA THR A 12 39.09 -41.81 -24.85
C THR A 12 38.70 -40.41 -24.36
N SER A 13 37.74 -39.78 -25.05
CA SER A 13 37.10 -38.53 -24.60
C SER A 13 36.28 -38.80 -23.34
N PHE A 14 36.78 -38.36 -22.18
CA PHE A 14 35.96 -38.24 -20.97
C PHE A 14 35.03 -37.04 -21.13
N ALA A 15 33.74 -37.31 -21.35
CA ALA A 15 32.71 -36.29 -21.17
C ALA A 15 32.56 -36.00 -19.67
N VAL A 16 33.06 -34.85 -19.22
CA VAL A 16 32.79 -34.32 -17.88
C VAL A 16 31.32 -33.89 -17.87
N VAL A 17 30.45 -34.72 -17.29
CA VAL A 17 29.08 -34.33 -16.96
C VAL A 17 29.17 -33.37 -15.78
N PHE A 18 29.09 -32.07 -16.04
CA PHE A 18 28.83 -31.08 -15.00
C PHE A 18 27.41 -31.30 -14.50
N GLY A 19 27.28 -32.07 -13.41
CA GLY A 19 26.06 -32.07 -12.60
C GLY A 19 25.78 -30.64 -12.18
N HIS A 20 24.67 -30.09 -12.69
CA HIS A 20 24.20 -28.80 -12.21
C HIS A 20 23.91 -28.96 -10.72
N PRO A 21 24.42 -28.08 -9.84
CA PRO A 21 23.97 -28.08 -8.47
C PRO A 21 22.47 -27.79 -8.54
N HIS A 22 21.65 -28.77 -8.17
CA HIS A 22 20.28 -28.53 -7.81
C HIS A 22 20.35 -27.53 -6.65
N THR A 23 20.13 -26.26 -6.96
CA THR A 23 19.82 -25.24 -5.95
C THR A 23 18.62 -25.79 -5.21
N HIS A 24 18.87 -26.35 -4.02
CA HIS A 24 17.84 -26.58 -3.04
C HIS A 24 17.11 -25.26 -2.89
N LEU A 25 15.84 -25.23 -3.30
CA LEU A 25 14.94 -24.14 -2.93
C LEU A 25 14.99 -24.10 -1.41
N GLU A 26 15.70 -23.12 -0.84
CA GLU A 26 15.63 -22.84 0.57
C GLU A 26 14.14 -22.75 0.92
N PHE A 27 13.72 -23.55 1.89
CA PHE A 27 12.39 -23.49 2.45
C PHE A 27 12.22 -22.03 2.92
N ARG A 28 11.51 -21.20 2.15
CA ARG A 28 11.11 -19.87 2.63
C ARG A 28 10.45 -20.11 3.97
N ALA A 29 10.87 -19.38 5.00
CA ALA A 29 10.34 -19.50 6.35
C ALA A 29 8.81 -19.63 6.31
N THR A 30 8.26 -20.58 7.07
CA THR A 30 6.80 -20.74 7.22
C THR A 30 6.15 -19.38 7.45
N PRO A 31 5.03 -19.07 6.78
CA PRO A 31 4.44 -17.75 6.88
C PRO A 31 4.05 -17.49 8.35
N GLN A 32 4.22 -16.25 8.78
CA GLN A 32 3.75 -15.87 10.10
C GLN A 32 2.21 -15.96 10.12
N VAL A 33 1.67 -16.47 11.22
CA VAL A 33 0.24 -16.50 11.49
C VAL A 33 -0.04 -15.54 12.63
N TYR A 34 -0.71 -14.44 12.32
CA TYR A 34 -1.06 -13.41 13.28
C TYR A 34 -2.51 -13.56 13.72
N GLY A 35 -2.72 -14.02 14.95
CA GLY A 35 -4.05 -14.03 15.58
C GLY A 35 -4.35 -12.74 16.35
N HIS A 36 -3.33 -12.12 16.93
CA HIS A 36 -3.46 -10.98 17.85
C HIS A 36 -2.46 -9.88 17.52
N CYS A 37 -2.78 -8.67 17.97
CA CYS A 37 -1.92 -7.50 17.91
C CYS A 37 -0.72 -7.60 18.87
N LEU A 38 0.38 -6.88 18.57
CA LEU A 38 1.59 -6.88 19.42
C LEU A 38 1.76 -5.58 20.22
N ASN A 39 1.41 -4.44 19.61
CA ASN A 39 1.53 -3.15 20.26
C ASN A 39 0.46 -2.94 21.32
N SER A 40 0.79 -2.27 22.42
CA SER A 40 -0.18 -1.95 23.47
C SER A 40 -1.00 -0.70 23.16
N ASN A 41 -2.23 -0.66 23.66
CA ASN A 41 -3.22 0.39 23.48
C ASN A 41 -3.66 0.61 22.01
N GLU A 42 -3.59 -0.45 21.20
CA GLU A 42 -3.98 -0.44 19.79
C GLU A 42 -5.07 -1.49 19.53
N ILE A 43 -6.10 -1.11 18.78
CA ILE A 43 -7.16 -2.02 18.33
C ILE A 43 -7.22 -1.96 16.82
N ALA A 44 -7.09 -3.11 16.17
CA ALA A 44 -7.33 -3.28 14.74
C ALA A 44 -8.78 -3.73 14.53
N LEU A 45 -9.58 -2.87 13.91
CA LEU A 45 -10.90 -3.26 13.39
C LEU A 45 -10.71 -3.72 11.94
N THR A 46 -11.12 -4.95 11.67
CA THR A 46 -10.90 -5.62 10.39
C THR A 46 -12.21 -6.07 9.77
N PHE A 47 -12.32 -5.95 8.44
CA PHE A 47 -13.55 -6.20 7.71
C PHE A 47 -13.32 -7.11 6.51
N ASP A 48 -14.08 -8.19 6.45
CA ASP A 48 -13.98 -9.22 5.41
C ASP A 48 -15.06 -9.04 4.31
N ASP A 49 -14.95 -9.87 3.27
CA ASP A 49 -15.90 -10.10 2.17
C ASP A 49 -16.13 -8.99 1.14
N GLY A 50 -15.59 -7.79 1.41
CA GLY A 50 -15.65 -6.66 0.50
C GLY A 50 -14.83 -6.84 -0.80
N PRO A 51 -14.73 -5.81 -1.66
CA PRO A 51 -15.36 -4.51 -1.50
C PRO A 51 -16.87 -4.60 -1.77
N PHE A 52 -17.68 -3.89 -0.99
CA PHE A 52 -19.11 -3.76 -1.24
C PHE A 52 -19.61 -2.32 -1.08
N GLN A 53 -20.92 -2.10 -1.13
CA GLN A 53 -21.53 -0.76 -1.19
C GLN A 53 -21.29 0.10 0.05
N TYR A 54 -20.87 -0.51 1.16
CA TYR A 54 -20.65 0.18 2.42
C TYR A 54 -19.20 0.63 2.64
N LEU A 55 -18.24 0.20 1.80
CA LEU A 55 -16.81 0.50 1.98
C LEU A 55 -16.55 2.00 2.13
N ARG A 56 -17.16 2.83 1.27
CA ARG A 56 -16.96 4.29 1.32
C ARG A 56 -17.52 4.91 2.60
N SER A 57 -18.73 4.54 3.02
CA SER A 57 -19.32 5.10 4.24
C SER A 57 -18.57 4.67 5.50
N ILE A 58 -18.05 3.43 5.54
CA ILE A 58 -17.16 2.98 6.61
C ILE A 58 -15.86 3.80 6.58
N SER A 59 -15.23 3.97 5.41
CA SER A 59 -14.00 4.77 5.28
C SER A 59 -14.18 6.22 5.74
N ASP A 60 -15.32 6.83 5.43
CA ASP A 60 -15.68 8.18 5.90
C ASP A 60 -15.77 8.26 7.43
N GLN A 61 -16.43 7.28 8.05
CA GLN A 61 -16.57 7.21 9.52
C GLN A 61 -15.21 7.07 10.21
N PHE A 62 -14.32 6.18 9.72
CA PHE A 62 -12.97 6.04 10.26
C PHE A 62 -12.14 7.30 10.05
N THR A 63 -12.23 7.93 8.88
CA THR A 63 -11.52 9.18 8.57
C THR A 63 -11.95 10.30 9.51
N ALA A 64 -13.27 10.48 9.71
CA ALA A 64 -13.82 11.45 10.66
C ALA A 64 -13.38 11.18 12.11
N ALA A 65 -13.23 9.91 12.48
CA ALA A 65 -12.75 9.53 13.80
C ALA A 65 -11.24 9.75 14.01
N GLY A 66 -10.47 9.97 12.93
CA GLY A 66 -9.00 9.99 12.96
C GLY A 66 -8.40 8.58 13.09
N ALA A 67 -9.13 7.55 12.66
CA ALA A 67 -8.82 6.13 12.82
C ALA A 67 -8.47 5.47 11.47
N LYS A 68 -7.93 4.25 11.52
CA LYS A 68 -7.72 3.39 10.35
C LYS A 68 -8.31 1.99 10.57
N ALA A 69 -8.74 1.36 9.48
CA ALA A 69 -9.25 -0.01 9.43
C ALA A 69 -8.38 -0.86 8.49
N THR A 70 -8.59 -2.19 8.55
CA THR A 70 -8.05 -3.14 7.56
C THR A 70 -9.21 -3.83 6.85
N PHE A 71 -9.15 -3.90 5.52
CA PHE A 71 -10.17 -4.56 4.72
C PHE A 71 -9.56 -5.76 3.99
N PHE A 72 -10.11 -6.95 4.21
CA PHE A 72 -9.75 -8.18 3.50
C PHE A 72 -10.76 -8.39 2.38
N PHE A 73 -10.32 -8.15 1.14
CA PHE A 73 -11.22 -8.16 -0.02
C PHE A 73 -11.16 -9.46 -0.81
N ASN A 74 -12.32 -9.79 -1.38
CA ASN A 74 -12.47 -10.71 -2.48
C ASN A 74 -12.42 -10.01 -3.84
N GLY A 75 -12.22 -10.81 -4.88
CA GLY A 75 -12.23 -10.39 -6.27
C GLY A 75 -13.61 -10.52 -6.91
N ASN A 76 -14.31 -11.61 -6.63
CA ASN A 76 -15.66 -11.88 -7.13
C ASN A 76 -16.45 -12.65 -6.08
N ASN A 77 -17.12 -11.92 -5.18
CA ASN A 77 -17.94 -12.50 -4.11
C ASN A 77 -19.30 -11.78 -4.04
N TRP A 78 -19.43 -10.77 -3.18
CA TRP A 78 -20.64 -9.93 -3.07
C TRP A 78 -20.83 -8.97 -4.24
N ASP A 79 -19.73 -8.53 -4.83
CA ASP A 79 -19.67 -7.74 -6.05
C ASP A 79 -18.38 -8.10 -6.79
N CYS A 80 -18.30 -7.72 -8.06
CA CYS A 80 -17.07 -7.83 -8.81
C CYS A 80 -16.13 -6.68 -8.42
N ILE A 81 -14.89 -6.97 -8.04
CA ILE A 81 -13.88 -5.98 -7.68
C ILE A 81 -13.59 -4.97 -8.80
N TYR A 82 -13.87 -5.36 -10.06
CA TYR A 82 -13.73 -4.51 -11.24
C TYR A 82 -15.00 -3.73 -11.60
N ASN A 83 -16.07 -3.83 -10.82
CA ASN A 83 -17.19 -2.89 -10.92
C ASN A 83 -16.65 -1.45 -10.73
N PRO A 84 -16.99 -0.48 -11.62
CA PRO A 84 -16.52 0.90 -11.50
C PRO A 84 -16.70 1.54 -10.12
N ASP A 85 -17.81 1.24 -9.44
CA ASP A 85 -18.07 1.76 -8.09
C ASP A 85 -17.10 1.16 -7.07
N ARG A 86 -16.86 -0.16 -7.14
CA ARG A 86 -15.88 -0.86 -6.30
C ARG A 86 -14.46 -0.39 -6.55
N ILE A 87 -14.07 -0.18 -7.80
CA ILE A 87 -12.76 0.41 -8.14
C ILE A 87 -12.59 1.78 -7.46
N SER A 88 -13.61 2.64 -7.56
CA SER A 88 -13.61 3.98 -6.97
C SER A 88 -13.51 3.93 -5.44
N ASP A 89 -14.27 3.05 -4.79
CA ASP A 89 -14.30 2.92 -3.34
C ASP A 89 -13.00 2.32 -2.78
N ILE A 90 -12.42 1.33 -3.46
CA ILE A 90 -11.11 0.77 -3.09
C ILE A 90 -10.02 1.85 -3.16
N GLN A 91 -9.99 2.63 -4.25
CA GLN A 91 -9.02 3.72 -4.40
C GLN A 91 -9.17 4.77 -3.31
N TYR A 92 -10.41 5.07 -2.93
CA TYR A 92 -10.71 6.00 -1.85
C TYR A 92 -10.27 5.49 -0.48
N ALA A 93 -10.65 4.26 -0.12
CA ALA A 93 -10.25 3.65 1.16
C ALA A 93 -8.73 3.55 1.29
N TYR A 94 -8.03 3.19 0.20
CA TYR A 94 -6.57 3.17 0.15
C TYR A 94 -5.97 4.57 0.33
N ALA A 95 -6.49 5.59 -0.38
CA ALA A 95 -6.04 6.97 -0.26
C ALA A 95 -6.31 7.57 1.14
N ALA A 96 -7.36 7.11 1.82
CA ALA A 96 -7.65 7.43 3.21
C ALA A 96 -6.68 6.74 4.19
N GLY A 97 -5.76 5.90 3.72
CA GLY A 97 -4.72 5.25 4.53
C GLY A 97 -5.18 3.99 5.25
N HIS A 98 -6.33 3.42 4.87
CA HIS A 98 -6.70 2.10 5.33
C HIS A 98 -5.82 1.03 4.69
N MET A 99 -5.67 -0.09 5.38
CA MET A 99 -4.95 -1.24 4.83
C MET A 99 -5.92 -2.10 4.02
N LEU A 100 -5.43 -2.58 2.87
CA LEU A 100 -6.13 -3.51 2.00
C LEU A 100 -5.38 -4.83 1.96
N ALA A 101 -6.07 -5.95 2.10
CA ALA A 101 -5.46 -7.28 2.16
C ALA A 101 -6.31 -8.29 1.38
N SER A 102 -5.74 -9.47 1.10
CA SER A 102 -6.44 -10.50 0.34
C SER A 102 -7.35 -11.34 1.23
N HIS A 103 -8.56 -11.62 0.75
CA HIS A 103 -9.46 -12.64 1.29
C HIS A 103 -9.72 -13.77 0.30
N SER A 104 -8.78 -14.03 -0.62
CA SER A 104 -8.92 -14.91 -1.80
C SER A 104 -9.83 -14.33 -2.90
N TRP A 105 -9.80 -14.91 -4.11
CA TRP A 105 -10.58 -14.38 -5.24
C TRP A 105 -12.09 -14.51 -5.04
N SER A 106 -12.58 -15.71 -4.79
CA SER A 106 -14.00 -16.06 -4.81
C SER A 106 -14.52 -16.58 -3.48
N HIS A 107 -13.74 -16.47 -2.40
CA HIS A 107 -14.11 -16.99 -1.07
C HIS A 107 -14.34 -18.54 -0.98
N PRO A 108 -13.59 -19.42 -1.68
CA PRO A 108 -13.63 -20.85 -1.39
C PRO A 108 -12.88 -21.18 -0.09
N ASP A 109 -13.18 -22.31 0.55
CA ASP A 109 -12.33 -22.86 1.60
C ASP A 109 -11.00 -23.34 0.98
N LEU A 110 -9.96 -22.52 1.13
CA LEU A 110 -8.64 -22.77 0.55
C LEU A 110 -8.00 -24.08 1.05
N SER A 111 -8.39 -24.58 2.22
CA SER A 111 -7.84 -25.83 2.78
C SER A 111 -8.34 -27.08 2.06
N THR A 112 -9.41 -26.95 1.25
CA THR A 112 -9.99 -28.03 0.45
C THR A 112 -9.43 -28.08 -0.98
N LEU A 113 -8.64 -27.08 -1.37
CA LEU A 113 -8.17 -26.89 -2.74
C LEU A 113 -6.77 -27.46 -2.96
N SER A 114 -6.45 -27.75 -4.23
CA SER A 114 -5.08 -28.04 -4.66
C SER A 114 -4.20 -26.77 -4.61
N ARG A 115 -2.88 -26.95 -4.49
CA ARG A 115 -1.93 -25.82 -4.53
C ARG A 115 -2.08 -24.92 -5.76
N THR A 116 -2.41 -25.48 -6.92
CA THR A 116 -2.63 -24.72 -8.16
C THR A 116 -3.84 -23.81 -8.05
N GLU A 117 -4.94 -24.30 -7.49
CA GLU A 117 -6.16 -23.52 -7.25
C GLU A 117 -5.95 -22.44 -6.20
N ILE A 118 -5.19 -22.73 -5.13
CA ILE A 118 -4.80 -21.72 -4.13
C ILE A 118 -3.94 -20.64 -4.80
N HIS A 119 -2.95 -21.02 -5.62
CA HIS A 119 -2.11 -20.07 -6.35
C HIS A 119 -2.92 -19.17 -7.29
N ASP A 120 -3.93 -19.70 -7.98
CA ASP A 120 -4.85 -18.95 -8.84
C ASP A 120 -5.65 -17.92 -8.05
N SER A 121 -6.28 -18.37 -6.96
CA SER A 121 -7.11 -17.51 -6.12
C SER A 121 -6.32 -16.32 -5.57
N LEU A 122 -5.09 -16.54 -5.11
CA LEU A 122 -4.23 -15.46 -4.61
C LEU A 122 -3.63 -14.62 -5.74
N TYR A 123 -3.28 -15.22 -6.88
CA TYR A 123 -2.76 -14.49 -8.04
C TYR A 123 -3.76 -13.45 -8.55
N ARG A 124 -5.02 -13.84 -8.74
CA ARG A 124 -6.05 -12.93 -9.27
C ARG A 124 -6.31 -11.75 -8.34
N MET A 125 -6.27 -11.98 -7.03
CA MET A 125 -6.36 -10.90 -6.04
C MET A 125 -5.17 -9.94 -6.11
N GLU A 126 -3.95 -10.47 -6.19
CA GLU A 126 -2.77 -9.61 -6.33
C GLU A 126 -2.78 -8.85 -7.66
N GLU A 127 -3.28 -9.46 -8.74
CA GLU A 127 -3.45 -8.79 -10.04
C GLU A 127 -4.48 -7.66 -9.97
N ALA A 128 -5.63 -7.90 -9.36
CA ALA A 128 -6.64 -6.87 -9.16
C ALA A 128 -6.10 -5.71 -8.32
N PHE A 129 -5.42 -5.98 -7.21
CA PHE A 129 -4.80 -4.94 -6.39
C PHE A 129 -3.70 -4.18 -7.14
N SER A 130 -2.84 -4.88 -7.88
CA SER A 130 -1.82 -4.24 -8.72
C SER A 130 -2.44 -3.31 -9.76
N ARG A 131 -3.58 -3.69 -10.33
CA ARG A 131 -4.31 -2.88 -11.33
C ARG A 131 -5.00 -1.67 -10.69
N ILE A 132 -5.77 -1.89 -9.62
CA ILE A 132 -6.69 -0.88 -9.06
C ILE A 132 -5.96 0.18 -8.24
N VAL A 133 -4.97 -0.23 -7.44
CA VAL A 133 -4.28 0.64 -6.46
C VAL A 133 -2.75 0.50 -6.51
N GLY A 134 -2.21 -0.43 -7.31
CA GLY A 134 -0.77 -0.58 -7.50
C GLY A 134 -0.07 -1.33 -6.36
N ILE A 135 -0.77 -2.11 -5.52
CA ILE A 135 -0.18 -2.76 -4.35
C ILE A 135 -0.10 -4.28 -4.50
N LYS A 136 0.91 -4.90 -3.87
CA LYS A 136 0.93 -6.33 -3.58
C LYS A 136 0.63 -6.53 -2.09
N PRO A 137 -0.49 -7.16 -1.70
CA PRO A 137 -0.79 -7.41 -0.29
C PRO A 137 0.29 -8.28 0.37
N ALA A 138 0.64 -7.97 1.62
CA ALA A 138 1.49 -8.80 2.48
C ALA A 138 0.69 -9.74 3.38
N PHE A 139 -0.64 -9.69 3.30
CA PHE A 139 -1.54 -10.44 4.18
C PHE A 139 -2.65 -11.14 3.39
N LEU A 140 -2.94 -12.35 3.84
CA LEU A 140 -4.10 -13.14 3.49
C LEU A 140 -4.86 -13.43 4.77
N ARG A 141 -6.17 -13.18 4.80
CA ARG A 141 -7.06 -13.88 5.72
C ARG A 141 -7.69 -15.04 4.96
N PRO A 142 -7.44 -16.30 5.33
CA PRO A 142 -8.09 -17.43 4.68
C PRO A 142 -9.61 -17.37 4.93
N PRO A 143 -10.47 -17.56 3.91
CA PRO A 143 -11.91 -17.74 4.10
C PRO A 143 -12.21 -18.74 5.22
N TYR A 144 -13.20 -18.41 6.06
CA TYR A 144 -13.59 -19.19 7.25
C TYR A 144 -12.49 -19.35 8.32
N GLY A 145 -11.34 -18.69 8.18
CA GLY A 145 -10.17 -18.93 9.03
C GLY A 145 -9.51 -20.30 8.80
N ASN A 146 -9.93 -21.05 7.78
CA ASN A 146 -9.45 -22.40 7.51
C ASN A 146 -8.13 -22.38 6.72
N TYR A 147 -7.11 -23.07 7.23
CA TYR A 147 -5.83 -23.22 6.53
C TYR A 147 -5.15 -24.54 6.89
N ASN A 148 -4.39 -25.08 5.94
CA ASN A 148 -3.53 -26.25 6.11
C ASN A 148 -2.09 -25.90 5.67
N GLU A 149 -1.22 -26.91 5.56
CA GLU A 149 0.17 -26.69 5.12
C GLU A 149 0.27 -26.17 3.69
N ASP A 150 -0.65 -26.55 2.80
CA ASP A 150 -0.65 -26.06 1.42
C ASP A 150 -1.01 -24.58 1.35
N VAL A 151 -2.02 -24.14 2.10
CA VAL A 151 -2.36 -22.72 2.22
C VAL A 151 -1.18 -21.92 2.76
N ARG A 152 -0.51 -22.41 3.82
CA ARG A 152 0.68 -21.76 4.38
C ARG A 152 1.82 -21.68 3.36
N SER A 153 2.16 -22.80 2.73
CA SER A 153 3.25 -22.87 1.76
C SER A 153 3.01 -21.92 0.59
N VAL A 154 1.79 -21.87 0.06
CA VAL A 154 1.45 -21.00 -1.07
C VAL A 154 1.46 -19.53 -0.63
N ALA A 155 0.89 -19.19 0.52
CA ALA A 155 0.94 -17.82 1.06
C ALA A 155 2.40 -17.35 1.24
N ALA A 156 3.27 -18.16 1.87
CA ALA A 156 4.69 -17.84 2.03
C ALA A 156 5.43 -17.70 0.70
N ALA A 157 5.15 -18.56 -0.28
CA ALA A 157 5.72 -18.45 -1.63
C ALA A 157 5.35 -17.12 -2.30
N ARG A 158 4.22 -16.51 -1.91
CA ARG A 158 3.76 -15.22 -2.40
C ARG A 158 4.16 -14.03 -1.53
N GLY A 159 4.78 -14.29 -0.38
CA GLY A 159 5.19 -13.28 0.62
C GLY A 159 4.06 -12.85 1.55
N GLN A 160 2.98 -13.63 1.64
CA GLN A 160 1.82 -13.30 2.46
C GLN A 160 1.88 -14.00 3.82
N SER A 161 1.66 -13.23 4.88
CA SER A 161 1.37 -13.76 6.21
C SER A 161 -0.12 -14.04 6.35
N LEU A 162 -0.49 -14.98 7.23
CA LEU A 162 -1.89 -15.24 7.55
C LEU A 162 -2.35 -14.31 8.67
N ALA A 163 -3.47 -13.62 8.47
CA ALA A 163 -4.12 -12.79 9.48
C ALA A 163 -5.45 -13.43 9.90
N LEU A 164 -5.52 -13.90 11.15
CA LEU A 164 -6.76 -14.34 11.78
C LEU A 164 -7.31 -13.21 12.66
N TRP A 165 -7.94 -13.56 13.77
CA TRP A 165 -8.54 -12.66 14.75
C TRP A 165 -8.46 -13.28 16.14
N ASP A 166 -8.59 -12.43 17.16
CA ASP A 166 -8.71 -12.81 18.57
C ASP A 166 -10.12 -12.54 19.11
N TRP A 167 -10.88 -11.64 18.47
CA TRP A 167 -12.26 -11.32 18.80
C TRP A 167 -13.14 -11.34 17.55
N ASP A 168 -14.26 -12.06 17.63
CA ASP A 168 -15.21 -12.23 16.53
C ASP A 168 -16.56 -11.62 16.89
N THR A 169 -16.98 -10.60 16.14
CA THR A 169 -18.28 -9.95 16.35
C THR A 169 -19.48 -10.85 16.06
N GLY A 170 -19.27 -11.95 15.33
CA GLY A 170 -20.32 -12.87 14.88
C GLY A 170 -21.36 -12.20 13.98
N ASP A 171 -21.04 -11.05 13.39
CA ASP A 171 -21.96 -10.29 12.52
C ASP A 171 -22.30 -11.04 11.22
N ALA A 172 -21.47 -12.00 10.82
CA ALA A 172 -21.78 -12.97 9.77
C ALA A 172 -22.42 -14.28 10.26
N ASP A 173 -22.34 -14.59 11.55
CA ASP A 173 -22.76 -15.87 12.16
C ASP A 173 -24.14 -15.80 12.84
N GLY A 174 -24.88 -14.73 12.58
CA GLY A 174 -26.25 -14.54 13.07
C GLY A 174 -26.36 -13.83 14.41
N ASN A 175 -25.28 -13.26 14.95
CA ASN A 175 -25.40 -12.35 16.08
C ASN A 175 -26.23 -11.13 15.69
N THR A 176 -27.11 -10.71 16.60
CA THR A 176 -27.77 -9.40 16.51
C THR A 176 -26.75 -8.29 16.73
N THR A 177 -27.04 -7.09 16.22
CA THR A 177 -26.20 -5.90 16.45
C THR A 177 -25.93 -5.65 17.95
N ALA A 178 -26.90 -5.96 18.83
CA ALA A 178 -26.74 -5.82 20.26
C ALA A 178 -25.70 -6.80 20.84
N GLN A 179 -25.67 -8.05 20.38
CA GLN A 179 -24.68 -9.04 20.78
C GLN A 179 -23.28 -8.66 20.28
N SER A 180 -23.16 -8.19 19.03
CA SER A 180 -21.88 -7.70 18.51
C SER A 180 -21.38 -6.48 19.29
N LYS A 181 -22.25 -5.54 19.66
CA LYS A 181 -21.89 -4.39 20.53
C LYS A 181 -21.46 -4.83 21.93
N ALA A 182 -22.13 -5.82 22.52
CA ALA A 182 -21.78 -6.38 23.82
C ALA A 182 -20.36 -6.98 23.83
N LEU A 183 -19.95 -7.65 22.76
CA LEU A 183 -18.56 -8.12 22.62
C LEU A 183 -17.55 -6.96 22.64
N LEU A 184 -17.85 -5.85 21.96
CA LEU A 184 -16.95 -4.69 21.96
C LEU A 184 -16.87 -4.04 23.35
N ASP A 185 -17.98 -4.02 24.09
CA ASP A 185 -18.01 -3.64 25.50
C ASP A 185 -17.11 -4.56 26.34
N ASP A 186 -17.16 -5.88 26.12
CA ASP A 186 -16.31 -6.84 26.83
C ASP A 186 -14.81 -6.58 26.58
N ILE A 187 -14.42 -6.33 25.32
CA ILE A 187 -13.04 -5.92 24.97
C ILE A 187 -12.63 -4.67 25.75
N ALA A 188 -13.48 -3.64 25.75
CA ALA A 188 -13.21 -2.38 26.42
C ALA A 188 -13.15 -2.53 27.95
N ASN A 189 -14.01 -3.35 28.54
CA ASN A 189 -14.13 -3.55 29.98
C ASN A 189 -13.04 -4.48 30.53
N ALA A 190 -12.60 -5.45 29.74
CA ALA A 190 -11.46 -6.31 30.05
C ALA A 190 -10.12 -5.55 30.08
N LYS A 191 -10.08 -4.31 29.54
CA LYS A 191 -8.86 -3.48 29.43
C LYS A 191 -7.72 -4.24 28.75
N VAL A 192 -8.05 -4.92 27.66
CA VAL A 192 -7.07 -5.67 26.88
C VAL A 192 -5.92 -4.77 26.46
N LYS A 193 -4.71 -5.32 26.35
CA LYS A 193 -3.58 -4.54 25.84
C LYS A 193 -3.80 -4.15 24.39
N ASN A 194 -4.48 -5.00 23.62
CA ASN A 194 -4.80 -4.79 22.22
C ASN A 194 -5.90 -5.77 21.78
N ALA A 195 -6.44 -5.56 20.58
CA ALA A 195 -7.40 -6.46 19.96
C ALA A 195 -7.31 -6.40 18.44
N ASN A 196 -7.60 -7.51 17.78
CA ASN A 196 -7.75 -7.70 16.34
C ASN A 196 -9.15 -8.27 16.03
N VAL A 197 -10.10 -7.36 15.85
CA VAL A 197 -11.53 -7.66 15.78
C VAL A 197 -11.95 -7.99 14.36
N LEU A 198 -12.61 -9.14 14.18
CA LEU A 198 -13.26 -9.56 12.93
C LEU A 198 -14.71 -9.04 12.84
N SER A 199 -15.02 -8.42 11.72
CA SER A 199 -16.37 -8.06 11.25
C SER A 199 -16.43 -8.18 9.72
N HIS A 200 -17.58 -7.89 9.11
CA HIS A 200 -17.80 -8.00 7.68
C HIS A 200 -18.43 -6.72 7.13
N GLU A 201 -17.72 -6.00 6.24
CA GLU A 201 -18.22 -4.71 5.72
C GLU A 201 -19.45 -4.86 4.80
N VAL A 202 -19.76 -6.07 4.37
CA VAL A 202 -20.91 -6.38 3.51
C VAL A 202 -22.25 -6.36 4.26
N LYS A 203 -22.23 -6.27 5.59
CA LYS A 203 -23.43 -6.22 6.43
C LYS A 203 -23.83 -4.77 6.70
N GLU A 204 -25.08 -4.44 6.37
CA GLU A 204 -25.63 -3.09 6.59
C GLU A 204 -25.48 -2.64 8.04
N ASN A 205 -25.93 -3.45 9.00
CA ASN A 205 -25.87 -3.09 10.41
C ASN A 205 -24.43 -2.99 10.94
N THR A 206 -23.48 -3.71 10.35
CA THR A 206 -22.06 -3.51 10.66
C THR A 206 -21.63 -2.10 10.27
N ALA A 207 -21.97 -1.67 9.05
CA ALA A 207 -21.62 -0.35 8.52
C ALA A 207 -22.35 0.81 9.21
N THR A 208 -23.64 0.66 9.52
CA THR A 208 -24.52 1.75 9.98
C THR A 208 -24.64 1.84 11.49
N GLU A 209 -24.39 0.75 12.22
CA GLU A 209 -24.58 0.71 13.67
C GLU A 209 -23.35 0.25 14.45
N LEU A 210 -22.68 -0.83 14.02
CA LEU A 210 -21.57 -1.41 14.79
C LEU A 210 -20.30 -0.56 14.67
N VAL A 211 -19.93 -0.15 13.46
CA VAL A 211 -18.78 0.72 13.19
C VAL A 211 -18.85 2.03 13.99
N PRO A 212 -19.92 2.86 13.91
CA PRO A 212 -19.94 4.13 14.65
C PRO A 212 -19.89 3.90 16.16
N TYR A 213 -20.52 2.83 16.66
CA TYR A 213 -20.44 2.46 18.07
C TYR A 213 -19.02 2.06 18.49
N ALA A 214 -18.34 1.22 17.71
CA ALA A 214 -16.97 0.78 17.97
C ALA A 214 -15.98 1.96 18.00
N LEU A 215 -16.08 2.86 17.02
CA LEU A 215 -15.25 4.06 16.93
C LEU A 215 -15.38 4.94 18.18
N ASP A 216 -16.61 5.20 18.61
CA ASP A 216 -16.93 6.01 19.78
C ASP A 216 -16.49 5.34 21.09
N LEU A 217 -16.82 4.05 21.27
CA LEU A 217 -16.46 3.27 22.45
C LEU A 217 -14.94 3.24 22.66
N PHE A 218 -14.19 2.78 21.67
CA PHE A 218 -12.74 2.58 21.84
C PHE A 218 -11.99 3.90 21.96
N LYS A 219 -12.43 4.95 21.27
CA LYS A 219 -11.88 6.30 21.42
C LYS A 219 -12.09 6.85 22.83
N ARG A 220 -13.29 6.73 23.40
CA ARG A 220 -13.55 7.14 24.80
C ARG A 220 -12.73 6.35 25.81
N LYS A 221 -12.43 5.09 25.52
CA LYS A 221 -11.62 4.20 26.37
C LYS A 221 -10.11 4.42 26.18
N GLY A 222 -9.71 5.30 25.27
CA GLY A 222 -8.32 5.72 25.09
C GLY A 222 -7.51 4.86 24.11
N TYR A 223 -8.13 3.90 23.42
CA TYR A 223 -7.45 3.08 22.42
C TYR A 223 -7.18 3.85 21.13
N LYS A 224 -6.11 3.48 20.43
CA LYS A 224 -5.84 3.90 19.06
C LYS A 224 -6.40 2.87 18.10
N LEU A 225 -7.20 3.31 17.13
CA LEU A 225 -7.75 2.45 16.09
C LEU A 225 -6.86 2.51 14.85
N VAL A 226 -6.19 1.38 14.58
CA VAL A 226 -5.08 1.28 13.63
C VAL A 226 -5.29 0.13 12.65
N THR A 227 -4.47 0.07 11.59
CA THR A 227 -4.42 -1.10 10.70
C THR A 227 -3.77 -2.29 11.42
N ILE A 228 -4.04 -3.52 10.97
CA ILE A 228 -3.42 -4.72 11.55
C ILE A 228 -1.89 -4.69 11.40
N ALA A 229 -1.37 -4.19 10.26
CA ALA A 229 0.07 -4.04 10.05
C ALA A 229 0.72 -3.07 11.07
N GLN A 230 0.06 -1.94 11.37
CA GLN A 230 0.51 -1.03 12.42
C GLN A 230 0.49 -1.71 13.80
N CYS A 231 -0.60 -2.42 14.11
CA CYS A 231 -0.79 -3.15 15.36
C CYS A 231 0.28 -4.24 15.60
N LEU A 232 0.83 -4.78 14.51
CA LEU A 232 1.88 -5.79 14.48
C LEU A 232 3.30 -5.20 14.34
N GLY A 233 3.43 -3.92 13.97
CA GLY A 233 4.73 -3.29 13.70
C GLY A 233 5.44 -3.81 12.44
N VAL A 234 4.68 -4.19 11.41
CA VAL A 234 5.21 -4.75 10.15
C VAL A 234 4.69 -3.99 8.93
N GLU A 235 5.30 -4.22 7.76
CA GLU A 235 4.87 -3.60 6.51
C GLU A 235 3.57 -4.21 5.96
N PRO A 236 2.59 -3.40 5.50
CA PRO A 236 1.30 -3.89 5.00
C PRO A 236 1.38 -4.51 3.59
N TYR A 237 2.43 -4.19 2.82
CA TYR A 237 2.54 -4.53 1.41
C TYR A 237 3.92 -5.06 1.05
N ASN A 238 3.94 -6.08 0.20
CA ASN A 238 5.17 -6.64 -0.37
C ASN A 238 5.76 -5.76 -1.49
N ALA A 239 4.91 -4.99 -2.15
CA ALA A 239 5.30 -4.06 -3.20
C ALA A 239 4.25 -2.96 -3.34
N ILE A 240 4.71 -1.77 -3.73
CA ILE A 240 3.87 -0.63 -4.07
C ILE A 240 4.39 -0.08 -5.41
N GLY A 241 3.49 0.06 -6.37
CA GLY A 241 3.73 0.49 -7.74
C GLY A 241 2.65 1.48 -8.19
N VAL A 242 2.45 1.57 -9.51
CA VAL A 242 1.50 2.53 -10.10
C VAL A 242 0.21 1.81 -10.44
N ARG A 243 -0.94 2.36 -10.00
CA ARG A 243 -2.24 1.88 -10.45
C ARG A 243 -2.39 2.07 -11.96
N GLN A 244 -3.09 1.15 -12.59
CA GLN A 244 -3.36 1.16 -14.01
C GLN A 244 -4.69 1.87 -14.30
N GLN A 245 -4.94 2.22 -15.56
CA GLN A 245 -6.24 2.72 -15.98
C GLN A 245 -7.19 1.55 -16.25
N PRO A 246 -8.45 1.62 -15.82
CA PRO A 246 -9.45 0.62 -16.17
C PRO A 246 -9.54 0.42 -17.68
N SER A 247 -9.72 -0.82 -18.10
CA SER A 247 -9.90 -1.20 -19.51
C SER A 247 -10.96 -2.29 -19.62
N SER A 248 -11.38 -2.62 -20.84
CA SER A 248 -12.38 -3.67 -21.07
C SER A 248 -11.96 -5.07 -20.60
N THR A 249 -10.69 -5.30 -20.28
CA THR A 249 -10.19 -6.58 -19.75
C THR A 249 -10.33 -6.70 -18.23
N TRP A 250 -10.78 -5.64 -17.55
CA TRP A 250 -11.04 -5.65 -16.11
C TRP A 250 -12.45 -6.16 -15.90
N THR A 251 -12.58 -7.47 -15.72
CA THR A 251 -13.86 -8.13 -15.56
C THR A 251 -13.72 -9.38 -14.72
N CYS A 252 -14.79 -9.76 -14.02
CA CYS A 252 -14.91 -11.03 -13.34
C CYS A 252 -15.50 -12.13 -14.26
N ASN A 253 -15.91 -11.76 -15.48
CA ASN A 253 -16.42 -12.73 -16.47
C ASN A 253 -15.33 -13.74 -16.84
N GLY A 254 -15.67 -15.03 -16.80
CA GLY A 254 -14.71 -16.11 -17.06
C GLY A 254 -13.72 -16.37 -15.92
N ALA A 255 -13.90 -15.75 -14.76
CA ALA A 255 -13.21 -16.09 -13.52
C ALA A 255 -14.11 -16.93 -12.61
N PRO A 256 -13.57 -17.59 -11.57
CA PRO A 256 -14.37 -18.36 -10.62
C PRO A 256 -15.50 -17.51 -10.00
N ALA A 257 -16.68 -18.11 -9.90
CA ALA A 257 -17.86 -17.56 -9.23
C ALA A 257 -17.72 -17.66 -7.70
N PRO A 258 -18.56 -16.98 -6.89
CA PRO A 258 -18.51 -17.08 -5.43
C PRO A 258 -18.53 -18.54 -4.94
N GLY A 259 -17.61 -18.87 -4.03
CA GLY A 259 -17.37 -20.21 -3.49
C GLY A 259 -16.62 -21.18 -4.40
N ALA A 260 -16.39 -20.85 -5.67
CA ALA A 260 -15.76 -21.75 -6.64
C ALA A 260 -14.23 -21.53 -6.74
N ALA A 261 -13.51 -22.54 -7.25
CA ALA A 261 -12.12 -22.44 -7.67
C ALA A 261 -12.00 -22.49 -9.21
N CYS A 262 -10.79 -22.25 -9.75
CA CYS A 262 -10.51 -22.53 -11.15
C CYS A 262 -10.59 -24.04 -11.43
N GLY A 263 -10.90 -24.42 -12.67
CA GLY A 263 -11.11 -25.82 -13.07
C GLY A 263 -12.12 -25.94 -14.20
N GLY A 264 -12.16 -27.11 -14.85
CA GLY A 264 -13.06 -27.38 -15.98
C GLY A 264 -12.86 -26.38 -17.12
N SER A 265 -13.85 -25.53 -17.36
CA SER A 265 -13.82 -24.49 -18.40
C SER A 265 -13.11 -23.19 -17.98
N ILE A 266 -12.71 -23.05 -16.71
CA ILE A 266 -12.01 -21.88 -16.18
C ILE A 266 -10.54 -22.25 -15.93
N PRO A 267 -9.60 -21.85 -16.79
CA PRO A 267 -8.19 -22.18 -16.59
C PRO A 267 -7.62 -21.52 -15.35
N CYS A 268 -6.82 -22.28 -14.59
CA CYS A 268 -6.04 -21.74 -13.48
C CYS A 268 -4.91 -20.85 -13.99
N GLN A 269 -4.79 -19.66 -13.42
CA GLN A 269 -3.78 -18.66 -13.69
C GLN A 269 -2.79 -18.64 -12.54
N THR A 270 -1.58 -19.12 -12.76
CA THR A 270 -0.52 -19.08 -11.76
C THR A 270 0.59 -18.15 -12.26
N GLY A 271 1.16 -17.35 -11.36
CA GLY A 271 2.18 -16.36 -11.72
C GLY A 271 2.39 -15.30 -10.66
N THR A 272 3.19 -14.31 -11.02
CA THR A 272 3.35 -13.06 -10.26
C THR A 272 2.72 -11.95 -11.08
N PRO A 273 1.82 -11.13 -10.52
CA PRO A 273 1.24 -10.03 -11.27
C PRO A 273 2.30 -9.08 -11.77
N VAL A 274 2.05 -8.50 -12.94
CA VAL A 274 2.89 -7.45 -13.48
C VAL A 274 2.61 -6.17 -12.71
N PHE A 275 3.46 -5.89 -11.72
CA PHE A 275 3.52 -4.57 -11.12
C PHE A 275 4.08 -3.63 -12.17
N SER A 276 3.21 -2.79 -12.72
CA SER A 276 3.64 -1.69 -13.58
C SER A 276 4.50 -0.74 -12.75
N SER A 277 5.83 -0.91 -12.84
CA SER A 277 6.68 0.27 -12.93
C SER A 277 6.20 1.04 -14.15
N ALA A 278 5.92 2.34 -14.01
CA ALA A 278 5.28 3.20 -15.00
C ALA A 278 5.53 2.82 -16.49
N PRO A 279 4.55 3.02 -17.39
CA PRO A 279 4.56 2.42 -18.72
C PRO A 279 5.84 2.69 -19.53
N SER A 280 6.37 1.65 -20.16
CA SER A 280 7.41 1.72 -21.18
C SER A 280 6.82 1.83 -22.59
N THR A 281 7.24 2.83 -23.39
CA THR A 281 7.48 2.78 -24.85
C THR A 281 8.51 3.89 -25.21
N PRO A 282 9.20 3.88 -26.37
CA PRO A 282 10.49 3.24 -26.60
C PRO A 282 11.66 4.23 -26.87
N SER A 283 12.89 3.73 -26.69
CA SER A 283 14.20 4.24 -27.14
C SER A 283 14.78 5.54 -26.52
N ASN A 284 15.89 5.32 -25.81
CA ASN A 284 16.94 6.20 -25.27
C ASN A 284 16.71 6.94 -23.91
N PRO A 285 17.68 6.85 -22.96
CA PRO A 285 17.53 7.20 -21.52
C PRO A 285 17.80 8.71 -21.24
N PRO A 286 17.29 9.33 -20.12
CA PRO A 286 17.69 9.00 -18.73
C PRO A 286 16.63 9.11 -17.56
N SER A 287 16.78 8.20 -16.57
CA SER A 287 16.52 8.21 -15.08
C SER A 287 15.18 8.61 -14.41
N ASP A 288 14.55 7.61 -13.76
CA ASP A 288 13.97 7.55 -12.38
C ASP A 288 12.83 8.48 -11.89
N GLY A 289 12.17 9.27 -12.76
CA GLY A 289 10.94 9.98 -12.36
C GLY A 289 11.12 11.09 -11.31
N ALA A 290 12.36 11.36 -10.86
CA ALA A 290 12.72 12.56 -10.17
C ALA A 290 12.64 13.77 -11.11
N ARG A 291 12.28 14.92 -10.55
CA ARG A 291 12.08 16.19 -11.25
C ARG A 291 12.79 17.30 -10.49
N LEU A 292 13.27 18.28 -11.24
CA LEU A 292 13.69 19.55 -10.69
C LEU A 292 12.44 20.40 -10.44
N ILE A 293 12.34 20.97 -9.25
CA ILE A 293 11.30 21.96 -8.94
C ILE A 293 11.94 23.34 -9.04
N LYS A 294 11.53 24.15 -10.01
CA LYS A 294 12.15 25.45 -10.33
C LYS A 294 11.16 26.57 -10.04
N PRO A 295 11.56 27.70 -9.40
CA PRO A 295 10.69 28.87 -9.33
C PRO A 295 10.28 29.32 -10.74
N LYS A 296 9.04 29.75 -10.95
CA LYS A 296 8.58 30.24 -12.26
C LYS A 296 9.47 31.37 -12.81
N ALA A 297 10.03 32.19 -11.92
CA ALA A 297 10.92 33.30 -12.24
C ALA A 297 12.32 32.89 -12.73
N SER A 298 12.71 31.61 -12.67
CA SER A 298 14.06 31.17 -13.08
C SER A 298 14.09 29.74 -13.62
N SER A 299 14.80 29.53 -14.73
CA SER A 299 15.07 28.20 -15.30
C SER A 299 16.37 27.56 -14.78
N SER A 300 17.23 28.34 -14.12
CA SER A 300 18.57 27.96 -13.63
C SER A 300 18.65 27.77 -12.12
N THR A 301 17.56 28.03 -11.39
CA THR A 301 17.46 27.88 -9.94
C THR A 301 16.50 26.75 -9.57
N CYS A 302 16.88 25.92 -8.62
CA CYS A 302 16.17 24.70 -8.23
C CYS A 302 15.90 24.65 -6.71
N LEU A 303 14.75 24.10 -6.34
CA LEU A 303 14.43 23.70 -4.97
C LEU A 303 15.44 22.63 -4.53
N THR A 304 16.09 22.87 -3.41
CA THR A 304 17.24 22.10 -2.96
C THR A 304 17.09 21.79 -1.47
N ALA A 305 17.33 20.55 -1.08
CA ALA A 305 17.48 20.12 0.30
C ALA A 305 18.96 19.81 0.56
N PRO A 306 19.79 20.77 1.06
CA PRO A 306 21.26 20.63 1.06
C PRO A 306 21.81 19.49 1.94
N THR A 307 20.99 18.95 2.83
CA THR A 307 21.32 17.85 3.74
C THR A 307 20.21 16.81 3.70
N ASN A 308 20.49 15.55 4.02
CA ASN A 308 19.49 14.48 4.19
C ASN A 308 19.06 14.26 5.66
N ALA A 309 19.37 15.19 6.56
CA ALA A 309 18.99 15.12 7.97
C ALA A 309 17.59 15.68 8.24
N ASN A 310 16.92 15.14 9.26
CA ASN A 310 15.65 15.71 9.76
C ASN A 310 15.82 17.16 10.18
N GLY A 311 14.92 18.03 9.71
CA GLY A 311 14.99 19.47 9.95
C GLY A 311 15.93 20.22 8.99
N GLY A 312 16.50 19.53 7.99
CA GLY A 312 17.27 20.18 6.93
C GLY A 312 16.44 21.22 6.20
N ALA A 313 16.96 22.45 6.07
CA ALA A 313 16.23 23.54 5.42
C ALA A 313 16.04 23.28 3.92
N VAL A 314 14.86 23.62 3.39
CA VAL A 314 14.64 23.65 1.94
C VAL A 314 14.95 25.05 1.43
N VAL A 315 15.83 25.13 0.44
CA VAL A 315 16.35 26.38 -0.13
C VAL A 315 16.21 26.40 -1.64
N VAL A 316 16.53 27.53 -2.25
CA VAL A 316 16.87 27.59 -3.68
C VAL A 316 18.38 27.62 -3.89
N SER A 317 18.88 26.92 -4.91
CA SER A 317 20.28 26.98 -5.33
C SER A 317 20.40 26.76 -6.84
N PRO A 318 21.55 27.05 -7.48
CA PRO A 318 21.75 26.76 -8.90
C PRO A 318 21.44 25.29 -9.21
N CYS A 319 20.68 25.05 -10.27
CA CYS A 319 20.35 23.71 -10.72
C CYS A 319 21.65 22.95 -11.10
N ASN A 320 21.90 21.84 -10.44
CA ASN A 320 23.04 20.96 -10.69
C ASN A 320 22.63 19.48 -10.86
N GLY A 321 21.35 19.15 -10.69
CA GLY A 321 20.83 17.79 -10.89
C GLY A 321 21.27 16.78 -9.82
N SER A 322 21.87 17.23 -8.72
CA SER A 322 22.28 16.35 -7.63
C SER A 322 21.10 15.73 -6.90
N ALA A 323 21.35 14.69 -6.09
CA ALA A 323 20.34 14.07 -5.22
C ALA A 323 19.59 15.08 -4.32
N SER A 324 20.25 16.20 -3.97
CA SER A 324 19.65 17.28 -3.18
C SER A 324 18.57 18.08 -3.91
N GLN A 325 18.46 17.94 -5.23
CA GLN A 325 17.48 18.60 -6.10
C GLN A 325 16.55 17.61 -6.81
N SER A 326 16.71 16.33 -6.49
CA SER A 326 16.02 15.22 -7.14
C SER A 326 14.71 14.92 -6.39
N TRP A 327 13.65 15.65 -6.74
CA TRP A 327 12.34 15.53 -6.06
C TRP A 327 11.40 14.59 -6.81
N LYS A 328 10.79 13.65 -6.10
CA LYS A 328 9.77 12.74 -6.63
C LYS A 328 8.43 13.04 -5.98
N GLN A 329 7.38 13.19 -6.78
CA GLN A 329 6.03 13.32 -6.24
C GLN A 329 5.37 11.93 -6.16
N ILE A 330 5.02 11.50 -4.95
CA ILE A 330 4.31 10.24 -4.68
C ILE A 330 2.97 10.62 -4.05
N GLY A 331 1.89 10.51 -4.81
CA GLY A 331 0.58 11.03 -4.39
C GLY A 331 0.63 12.54 -4.08
N GLN A 332 0.30 12.90 -2.85
CA GLN A 332 0.36 14.28 -2.35
C GLN A 332 1.69 14.61 -1.66
N VAL A 333 2.75 13.83 -1.86
CA VAL A 333 3.99 13.99 -1.10
C VAL A 333 5.18 14.24 -2.01
N PHE A 334 6.00 15.23 -1.70
CA PHE A 334 7.27 15.48 -2.38
C PHE A 334 8.41 14.86 -1.60
N VAL A 335 9.07 13.87 -2.20
CA VAL A 335 10.16 13.07 -1.61
C VAL A 335 11.50 13.45 -2.23
N VAL A 336 12.53 13.52 -1.40
CA VAL A 336 13.94 13.71 -1.76
C VAL A 336 14.78 12.71 -0.95
N TYR A 337 15.96 12.32 -1.46
CA TYR A 337 16.81 11.29 -0.84
C TYR A 337 16.13 9.93 -0.60
N GLY A 338 15.02 9.64 -1.27
CA GLY A 338 14.27 8.38 -1.17
C GLY A 338 13.32 8.27 0.03
N ASN A 339 13.66 8.86 1.18
CA ASN A 339 12.87 8.73 2.41
C ASN A 339 12.61 10.06 3.16
N MET A 340 13.00 11.20 2.59
CA MET A 340 12.79 12.52 3.19
C MET A 340 11.71 13.27 2.44
N CYS A 341 10.77 13.90 3.13
CA CYS A 341 9.67 14.64 2.52
C CYS A 341 9.80 16.13 2.73
N LEU A 342 9.31 16.91 1.77
CA LEU A 342 8.95 18.31 1.98
C LEU A 342 7.98 18.40 3.16
N ASP A 343 8.29 19.25 4.13
CA ASP A 343 7.58 19.34 5.40
C ASP A 343 7.46 20.81 5.84
N VAL A 344 6.26 21.20 6.28
CA VAL A 344 6.04 22.50 6.92
C VAL A 344 6.54 22.42 8.36
N THR A 345 7.53 23.24 8.71
CA THR A 345 8.16 23.21 10.04
C THR A 345 7.13 23.32 11.15
N LYS A 346 7.09 22.30 12.01
CA LYS A 346 6.16 22.16 13.15
C LYS A 346 4.67 22.22 12.77
N GLY A 347 4.32 22.12 11.48
CA GLY A 347 2.93 22.27 11.01
C GLY A 347 2.34 23.65 11.31
N SER A 348 3.17 24.69 11.38
CA SER A 348 2.68 26.04 11.69
C SER A 348 1.99 26.67 10.49
N THR A 349 0.75 27.14 10.69
CA THR A 349 -0.05 27.86 9.68
C THR A 349 0.28 29.35 9.56
N ALA A 350 1.28 29.84 10.30
CA ALA A 350 1.74 31.22 10.20
C ALA A 350 2.34 31.51 8.81
N ASN A 351 2.14 32.73 8.30
CA ASN A 351 2.85 33.18 7.11
C ASN A 351 4.34 33.32 7.41
N GLY A 352 5.18 32.85 6.48
CA GLY A 352 6.61 32.86 6.64
C GLY A 352 7.20 31.64 7.35
N THR A 353 6.36 30.65 7.72
CA THR A 353 6.84 29.36 8.23
C THR A 353 7.80 28.74 7.22
N LYS A 354 9.03 28.42 7.66
CA LYS A 354 10.05 27.89 6.77
C LYS A 354 9.81 26.42 6.46
N MET A 355 10.20 26.04 5.24
CA MET A 355 10.15 24.66 4.78
C MET A 355 11.38 23.90 5.24
N GLN A 356 11.17 22.65 5.61
CA GLN A 356 12.22 21.71 5.95
C GLN A 356 12.00 20.39 5.21
N ILE A 357 12.96 19.49 5.32
CA ILE A 357 12.74 18.08 5.06
C ILE A 357 12.62 17.29 6.35
N TRP A 358 11.80 16.24 6.33
CA TRP A 358 11.67 15.31 7.44
C TRP A 358 11.40 13.90 6.93
N SER A 359 11.96 12.90 7.59
CA SER A 359 11.78 11.49 7.31
C SER A 359 10.30 11.14 7.27
N CYS A 360 9.88 10.38 6.27
CA CYS A 360 8.47 10.11 6.03
C CYS A 360 8.27 8.76 5.35
N ASN A 361 7.10 8.18 5.59
CA ASN A 361 6.53 7.22 4.67
C ASN A 361 5.60 8.00 3.71
N PRO A 362 5.90 8.08 2.40
CA PRO A 362 5.09 8.85 1.45
C PRO A 362 3.68 8.28 1.24
N VAL A 363 3.39 7.08 1.76
CA VAL A 363 2.08 6.42 1.73
C VAL A 363 1.26 6.72 2.99
N SER A 364 1.91 7.11 4.10
CA SER A 364 1.23 7.55 5.33
C SER A 364 1.89 8.82 5.92
N PRO A 365 1.92 9.92 5.14
CA PRO A 365 2.47 11.19 5.61
C PRO A 365 1.56 11.82 6.67
N ASN A 366 2.14 12.54 7.63
CA ASN A 366 1.34 13.45 8.45
C ASN A 366 0.92 14.69 7.64
N ALA A 367 -0.06 15.44 8.14
CA ALA A 367 -0.67 16.55 7.42
C ALA A 367 0.33 17.62 6.95
N ASN A 368 1.46 17.80 7.64
CA ASN A 368 2.48 18.81 7.31
C ASN A 368 3.23 18.53 6.00
N LYS A 369 3.06 17.33 5.42
CA LYS A 369 3.78 16.85 4.24
C LYS A 369 2.88 16.67 3.01
N LEU A 370 1.59 17.02 3.14
CA LEU A 370 0.59 16.85 2.09
C LEU A 370 0.49 18.09 1.21
N PHE A 371 0.87 17.96 -0.05
CA PHE A 371 0.84 19.01 -1.05
C PHE A 371 0.14 18.58 -2.33
N THR A 372 -0.60 19.51 -2.95
CA THR A 372 -1.17 19.33 -4.28
C THR A 372 -0.61 20.36 -5.25
N VAL A 373 -0.55 20.02 -6.53
CA VAL A 373 -0.12 20.94 -7.58
C VAL A 373 -1.33 21.40 -8.36
N THR A 374 -1.53 22.71 -8.45
CA THR A 374 -2.65 23.27 -9.21
C THR A 374 -2.31 23.44 -10.69
N SER A 375 -3.34 23.65 -11.52
CA SER A 375 -3.17 24.07 -12.93
C SER A 375 -2.43 25.40 -13.06
N SER A 376 -2.52 26.28 -12.05
CA SER A 376 -1.77 27.54 -11.96
C SER A 376 -0.31 27.36 -11.51
N LYS A 377 0.18 26.11 -11.42
CA LYS A 377 1.54 25.74 -11.01
C LYS A 377 1.88 26.12 -9.56
N GLN A 378 0.87 26.24 -8.69
CA GLN A 378 1.11 26.42 -7.26
C GLN A 378 1.24 25.05 -6.58
N ILE A 379 2.17 24.95 -5.64
CA ILE A 379 2.29 23.80 -4.74
C ILE A 379 1.58 24.20 -3.43
N GLN A 380 0.38 23.66 -3.22
CA GLN A 380 -0.50 24.05 -2.11
C GLN A 380 -0.46 23.02 -0.98
N TRP A 381 -0.33 23.49 0.26
CA TRP A 381 -0.48 22.67 1.45
C TRP A 381 -1.96 22.29 1.62
N VAL A 382 -2.24 20.99 1.54
CA VAL A 382 -3.60 20.43 1.48
C VAL A 382 -4.41 20.86 2.70
N GLY A 383 -5.56 21.50 2.44
CA GLY A 383 -6.52 21.91 3.47
C GLY A 383 -6.12 23.12 4.31
N GLN A 384 -4.96 23.76 4.06
CA GLN A 384 -4.48 24.87 4.90
C GLN A 384 -4.55 26.26 4.25
N GLY A 385 -4.88 26.35 2.95
CA GLY A 385 -4.90 27.63 2.22
C GLY A 385 -3.52 28.29 2.09
N LYS A 386 -2.45 27.49 2.21
CA LYS A 386 -1.06 27.93 2.12
C LYS A 386 -0.37 27.37 0.89
N CYS A 387 0.53 28.15 0.32
CA CYS A 387 1.29 27.83 -0.88
C CYS A 387 2.78 27.83 -0.56
N LEU A 388 3.53 26.95 -1.21
CA LEU A 388 4.99 27.03 -1.26
C LEU A 388 5.40 28.34 -1.92
N ASP A 389 6.22 29.11 -1.22
CA ASP A 389 6.49 30.51 -1.54
C ASP A 389 8.02 30.76 -1.53
N LEU A 390 8.51 31.32 -2.63
CA LEU A 390 9.87 31.83 -2.73
C LEU A 390 9.96 33.09 -1.86
N THR A 391 10.58 32.96 -0.68
CA THR A 391 10.71 34.05 0.30
C THR A 391 11.23 35.31 -0.37
N ASP A 392 10.42 36.38 -0.28
CA ASP A 392 10.68 37.72 -0.85
C ASP A 392 10.96 37.73 -2.37
N GLY A 393 10.60 36.66 -3.08
CA GLY A 393 10.92 36.47 -4.51
C GLY A 393 12.43 36.33 -4.79
N SER A 394 13.25 36.15 -3.77
CA SER A 394 14.71 36.17 -3.89
C SER A 394 15.27 34.86 -4.43
N LEU A 395 15.94 34.92 -5.57
CA LEU A 395 16.64 33.80 -6.22
C LEU A 395 18.06 33.58 -5.68
N LYS A 396 18.48 34.32 -4.64
CA LYS A 396 19.81 34.18 -4.04
C LYS A 396 20.00 32.74 -3.55
N SER A 397 21.09 32.09 -3.96
CA SER A 397 21.42 30.75 -3.50
C SER A 397 21.45 30.68 -1.96
N GLY A 398 20.81 29.66 -1.40
CA GLY A 398 20.62 29.48 0.04
C GLY A 398 19.41 30.20 0.61
N ASN A 399 18.65 30.97 -0.17
CA ASN A 399 17.39 31.57 0.29
C ASN A 399 16.41 30.45 0.69
N LYS A 400 15.91 30.51 1.93
CA LYS A 400 15.04 29.48 2.50
C LYS A 400 13.62 29.63 1.96
N ILE A 401 12.98 28.53 1.62
CA ILE A 401 11.59 28.51 1.16
C ILE A 401 10.64 28.58 2.35
N GLN A 402 9.47 29.16 2.15
CA GLN A 402 8.44 29.31 3.17
C GLN A 402 7.07 28.90 2.68
N THR A 403 6.10 28.83 3.58
CA THR A 403 4.69 28.87 3.23
C THR A 403 4.14 30.27 3.39
N TRP A 404 3.26 30.66 2.48
CA TRP A 404 2.48 31.90 2.60
C TRP A 404 1.02 31.64 2.19
N SER A 405 0.09 32.50 2.59
CA SER A 405 -1.29 32.45 2.08
C SER A 405 -1.29 32.40 0.56
N CYS A 406 -2.06 31.48 -0.02
CA CYS A 406 -2.14 31.33 -1.46
C CYS A 406 -2.74 32.57 -2.12
N VAL A 407 -2.05 33.13 -3.13
CA VAL A 407 -2.49 34.27 -3.92
C VAL A 407 -2.43 33.90 -5.40
N ASN A 408 -3.58 33.89 -6.07
CA ASN A 408 -3.66 33.57 -7.50
C ASN A 408 -2.82 34.56 -8.32
N GLY A 409 -2.03 34.03 -9.27
CA GLY A 409 -1.17 34.85 -10.13
C GLY A 409 0.13 35.33 -9.47
N ASN A 410 0.38 35.05 -8.19
CA ASN A 410 1.64 35.40 -7.53
C ASN A 410 2.79 34.54 -8.09
N ASN A 411 3.76 35.20 -8.76
CA ASN A 411 4.90 34.53 -9.37
C ASN A 411 5.86 33.88 -8.34
N ASN A 412 5.87 34.36 -7.09
CA ASN A 412 6.69 33.76 -6.01
C ASN A 412 6.14 32.39 -5.57
N GLN A 413 4.88 32.09 -5.90
CA GLN A 413 4.19 30.86 -5.50
C GLN A 413 4.02 29.88 -6.67
N ALA A 414 4.59 30.19 -7.83
CA ALA A 414 4.49 29.37 -9.02
C ALA A 414 5.79 28.61 -9.27
N TRP A 415 5.68 27.32 -9.59
CA TRP A 415 6.81 26.40 -9.68
C TRP A 415 6.71 25.52 -10.94
N ASN A 416 7.79 25.44 -11.72
CA ASN A 416 7.90 24.50 -12.83
C ASN A 416 8.51 23.20 -12.32
N ILE A 417 7.78 22.10 -12.43
CA ILE A 417 8.26 20.75 -12.11
C ILE A 417 8.70 20.12 -13.43
N VAL A 418 10.01 19.97 -13.63
CA VAL A 418 10.62 19.61 -14.93
C VAL A 418 11.59 18.45 -14.85
#